data_AF-A0A967JPZ8-F1
#
_entry.id   AF-A0A967JPZ8-F1
#
_cell.length_a   1.000
_cell.length_b   1.000
_cell.length_c   1.000
_cell.angle_alpha   90.00
_cell.angle_beta   90.00
_cell.angle_gamma   90.00
#
_symmetry.space_group_name_H-M   'P 1'
#
loop_
_entity.id
_entity.type
_entity.pdbx_description
1 polymer ?
#
loop_
_entity_poly.entity_id
_entity_poly.type
_entity_poly.pdbx_seq_one_letter_code
_entity_poly.pdbx_strand_id
1 'polypeptide(L)' 'MEGGDRSFVVDEAAAGTRLDVLIAEHLAISRAEARRVLAEGRVQVGGRPVSARAKGRPVPVGQAIHVSDF' A
#
# COMPACT_ATOMS: atom_id res chain seq x y z
N MET A 1 -4.58 -17.26 7.86
CA MET A 1 -5.11 -15.90 7.67
C MET A 1 -5.87 -15.92 6.37
N GLU A 2 -7.15 -15.60 6.40
CA GLU A 2 -7.92 -15.37 5.17
C GLU A 2 -7.33 -14.13 4.49
N GLY A 3 -6.57 -14.33 3.41
CA GLY A 3 -6.11 -13.24 2.57
C GLY A 3 -7.34 -12.59 1.95
N GLY A 4 -7.56 -11.32 2.29
CA GLY A 4 -8.72 -10.56 1.87
C GLY A 4 -8.28 -9.25 1.23
N ASP A 5 -9.04 -8.78 0.25
CA ASP A 5 -8.77 -7.51 -0.38
C ASP A 5 -9.07 -6.37 0.58
N ARG A 6 -8.14 -5.41 0.71
CA ARG A 6 -8.37 -4.18 1.47
C ARG A 6 -8.06 -2.95 0.67
N SER A 7 -8.89 -1.93 0.89
CA SER A 7 -8.72 -0.63 0.29
C SER A 7 -8.83 0.47 1.33
N PHE A 8 -7.97 1.48 1.20
CA PHE A 8 -8.00 2.69 2.03
C PHE A 8 -7.58 3.90 1.19
N VAL A 9 -7.96 5.09 1.63
CA VAL A 9 -7.63 6.35 0.96
C VAL A 9 -6.54 7.06 1.76
N VAL A 10 -5.54 7.60 1.08
CA VAL A 10 -4.47 8.39 1.70
C VAL A 10 -5.03 9.72 2.18
N ASP A 11 -5.01 9.96 3.48
CA ASP A 11 -5.38 11.22 4.11
C ASP A 11 -4.21 12.22 4.15
N GLU A 12 -4.47 13.45 4.57
CA GLU A 12 -3.43 14.51 4.61
C GLU A 12 -2.28 14.17 5.57
N ALA A 13 -2.56 13.41 6.63
CA ALA A 13 -1.55 12.95 7.58
C ALA A 13 -0.65 11.84 6.98
N ALA A 14 -1.21 10.98 6.13
CA ALA A 14 -0.48 9.95 5.39
C ALA A 14 0.26 10.50 4.16
N ALA A 15 -0.16 11.65 3.62
CA ALA A 15 0.41 12.23 2.42
C ALA A 15 1.92 12.49 2.58
N GLY A 16 2.72 12.11 1.56
CA GLY A 16 4.18 12.22 1.61
C GLY A 16 4.90 11.07 2.33
N THR A 17 4.17 10.16 2.97
CA THR A 17 4.74 8.95 3.57
C THR A 17 5.07 7.91 2.50
N ARG A 18 6.07 7.09 2.76
CA ARG A 18 6.44 5.98 1.90
C ARG A 18 5.31 4.95 1.83
N LEU A 19 5.03 4.47 0.62
CA LEU A 19 4.00 3.48 0.37
C LEU A 19 4.16 2.20 1.22
N ASP A 20 5.39 1.70 1.45
CA ASP A 20 5.60 0.51 2.29
C ASP A 20 5.28 0.74 3.78
N VAL A 21 5.31 1.99 4.25
CA VAL A 21 4.95 2.36 5.62
C VAL A 21 3.44 2.49 5.74
N LEU A 22 2.78 3.16 4.79
CA LEU A 22 1.33 3.33 4.77
C LEU A 22 0.58 2.00 4.75
N ILE A 23 1.05 1.05 3.94
CA ILE A 23 0.46 -0.28 3.86
C ILE A 23 0.64 -1.02 5.20
N ALA A 24 1.83 -0.96 5.80
CA ALA A 24 2.10 -1.61 7.07
C ALA A 24 1.19 -1.09 8.20
N GLU A 25 1.01 0.23 8.28
CA GLU A 25 0.20 0.87 9.32
C GLU A 25 -1.30 0.59 9.13
N HIS A 26 -1.83 0.75 7.92
CA HIS A 26 -3.26 0.55 7.68
C HIS A 26 -3.71 -0.91 7.68
N LEU A 27 -2.84 -1.84 7.29
CA LEU A 27 -3.14 -3.27 7.34
C LEU A 27 -2.71 -3.92 8.66
N ALA A 28 -2.06 -3.17 9.55
CA ALA A 28 -1.48 -3.67 10.80
C ALA A 28 -0.53 -4.87 10.57
N ILE A 29 0.22 -4.85 9.48
CA ILE A 29 1.19 -5.90 9.11
C ILE A 29 2.63 -5.42 9.27
N SER A 30 3.57 -6.35 9.24
CA SER A 30 4.99 -6.01 9.29
C SER A 30 5.42 -5.24 8.03
N ARG A 31 6.41 -4.34 8.16
CA ARG A 31 7.05 -3.69 7.00
C ARG A 31 7.63 -4.70 5.99
N ALA A 32 8.05 -5.87 6.46
CA ALA A 32 8.50 -6.96 5.59
C ALA A 32 7.36 -7.54 4.74
N GLU A 33 6.18 -7.75 5.32
CA GLU A 33 4.98 -8.20 4.60
C GLU A 33 4.47 -7.13 3.63
N ALA A 34 4.43 -5.86 4.05
CA ALA A 34 4.09 -4.75 3.15
C ALA A 34 5.00 -4.67 1.92
N ARG A 35 6.31 -4.92 2.10
CA ARG A 35 7.26 -5.01 0.98
C ARG A 35 7.04 -6.24 0.10
N ARG A 36 6.65 -7.37 0.70
CA ARG A 36 6.33 -8.59 -0.02
C ARG A 36 5.12 -8.40 -0.93
N VAL A 37 4.01 -7.87 -0.43
CA VAL A 37 2.81 -7.62 -1.26
C VAL A 37 3.07 -6.61 -2.38
N LEU A 38 3.89 -5.58 -2.11
CA LEU A 38 4.38 -4.65 -3.15
C LEU A 38 5.25 -5.32 -4.20
N ALA A 39 6.13 -6.24 -3.80
CA ALA A 39 7.00 -6.99 -4.72
C ALA A 39 6.23 -8.00 -5.57
N GLU A 40 5.18 -8.58 -4.99
CA GLU A 40 4.27 -9.51 -5.68
C GLU A 40 3.26 -8.78 -6.58
N GLY A 41 3.27 -7.45 -6.62
CA GLY A 41 2.39 -6.65 -7.50
C GLY A 41 0.93 -6.62 -7.06
N ARG A 42 0.66 -6.97 -5.79
CA ARG A 42 -0.69 -7.03 -5.21
C ARG A 42 -1.23 -5.66 -4.81
N VAL A 43 -0.51 -4.58 -5.11
CA VAL A 43 -0.86 -3.21 -4.69
C VAL A 43 -1.22 -2.37 -5.90
N GLN A 44 -2.31 -1.63 -5.80
CA GLN A 44 -2.75 -0.65 -6.78
C GLN A 44 -2.92 0.71 -6.12
N VAL A 45 -2.50 1.78 -6.81
CA VAL A 45 -2.67 3.17 -6.35
C VAL A 45 -3.45 3.92 -7.43
N GLY A 46 -4.61 4.46 -7.06
CA GLY A 46 -5.53 5.10 -8.01
C GLY A 46 -5.97 4.16 -9.14
N GLY A 47 -6.13 2.86 -8.82
CA GLY A 47 -6.47 1.82 -9.80
C GLY A 47 -5.35 1.40 -10.74
N ARG A 48 -4.10 1.85 -10.52
CA ARG A 48 -2.93 1.44 -11.32
C ARG A 48 -2.04 0.51 -10.49
N PRO A 49 -1.69 -0.69 -10.98
CA PRO A 49 -0.79 -1.59 -10.26
C PRO A 49 0.59 -0.93 -10.09
N VAL A 50 1.15 -1.06 -8.89
CA VAL A 50 2.47 -0.55 -8.55
C VAL A 50 3.38 -1.71 -8.14
N SER A 51 4.64 -1.63 -8.55
CA SER A 51 5.65 -2.63 -8.21
C SER A 51 6.51 -2.20 -7.02
N ALA A 52 7.37 -3.10 -6.54
CA ALA A 52 8.37 -2.80 -5.51
C ALA A 52 9.24 -1.56 -5.79
N ARG A 53 9.40 -1.13 -7.05
CA ARG A 53 10.12 0.10 -7.39
C ARG A 53 9.41 1.37 -6.87
N ALA A 54 8.09 1.30 -6.65
CA ALA A 54 7.29 2.40 -6.11
C ALA A 54 7.26 2.47 -4.58
N LYS A 55 7.86 1.50 -3.86
CA LYS A 55 7.82 1.41 -2.38
C LYS A 55 8.24 2.69 -1.64
N GLY A 56 9.18 3.43 -2.22
CA GLY A 56 9.72 4.67 -1.65
C GLY A 56 9.10 5.94 -2.22
N ARG A 57 8.14 5.84 -3.16
CA ARG A 57 7.47 7.02 -3.69
C ARG A 57 6.45 7.53 -2.66
N PRO A 58 6.41 8.85 -2.40
CA PRO A 58 5.34 9.46 -1.65
C PRO A 58 4.03 9.29 -2.42
N VAL A 59 2.95 8.98 -1.71
CA VAL A 59 1.61 8.88 -2.29
C VAL A 59 0.88 10.20 -2.06
N PRO A 60 0.32 10.84 -3.11
CA PRO A 60 -0.50 12.03 -2.97
C PRO A 60 -1.75 11.78 -2.13
N VAL A 61 -2.25 12.83 -1.47
CA VAL A 61 -3.53 12.79 -0.78
C VAL A 61 -4.67 12.43 -1.73
N GLY A 62 -5.69 11.74 -1.22
CA GLY A 62 -6.88 11.35 -1.98
C GLY A 62 -6.67 10.17 -2.92
N GLN A 63 -5.47 9.58 -2.96
CA GLN A 63 -5.24 8.36 -3.72
C GLN A 63 -5.81 7.15 -2.98
N ALA A 64 -6.61 6.35 -3.67
CA ALA A 64 -7.05 5.05 -3.18
C ALA A 64 -5.92 4.03 -3.34
N ILE A 65 -5.54 3.39 -2.24
CA ILE A 65 -4.63 2.25 -2.22
C ILE A 65 -5.48 1.00 -2.07
N HIS A 66 -5.27 0.04 -2.96
CA HIS A 66 -5.88 -1.28 -2.90
C HIS A 66 -4.78 -2.33 -2.78
N VAL A 67 -4.96 -3.26 -1.85
CA VAL A 67 -4.04 -4.39 -1.60
C VAL A 67 -4.86 -5.67 -1.68
N SER A 68 -4.52 -6.53 -2.63
CA SER A 68 -5.21 -7.80 -2.85
C SER A 68 -4.53 -8.93 -2.07
N ASP A 69 -5.33 -9.82 -1.49
CA ASP A 69 -4.88 -11.10 -0.91
C ASP A 69 -3.58 -10.99 -0.08
N PHE A 70 -3.58 -10.30 1.07
CA PHE A 70 -2.38 -10.07 1.90
C PHE A 70 -2.36 -10.86 3.21
#